data_AF-A0A958Y069-F1
#
_entry.id   AF-A0A958Y069-F1
#
_cell.length_a   1.000
_cell.length_b   1.000
_cell.length_c   1.000
_cell.angle_alpha   90.00
_cell.angle_beta   90.00
_cell.angle_gamma   90.00
#
_symmetry.space_group_name_H-M   'P 1'
#
loop_
_entity.id
_entity.type
_entity.pdbx_description
1 polymer ?
#
loop_
_entity_poly.entity_id
_entity_poly.type
_entity_poly.pdbx_seq_one_letter_code
_entity_poly.pdbx_strand_id
1 'polypeptide(L)'
;MKQIITLMAAFAALALLAGCTQGPGCSDSKDAFLQDYFNLVEEAAAANLPVSDSRWKKYDERFRAYVEECYDLYEPELSGKERRRFWAKSMKYYAERYGGGALQELGDKKEKAAGKVKEEVEKIWKDAGEALDEATGKSKPIIQLKPGQAETE
;
A
#
# COMPACT_ATOMS: atom_id res chain seq x y z
N MET A 1 24.73 38.97 -33.78
CA MET A 1 24.77 39.05 -32.30
C MET A 1 23.39 39.01 -31.64
N LYS A 2 22.36 39.75 -32.11
CA LYS A 2 20.99 39.68 -31.55
C LYS A 2 20.33 38.28 -31.59
N GLN A 3 20.56 37.51 -32.65
CA GLN A 3 19.96 36.17 -32.86
C GLN A 3 20.49 35.09 -31.86
N ILE A 4 21.73 35.22 -31.39
CA ILE A 4 22.35 34.27 -30.44
C ILE A 4 21.79 34.47 -29.03
N ILE A 5 21.46 35.71 -28.67
CA ILE A 5 20.88 36.07 -27.36
C ILE A 5 19.45 35.52 -27.25
N THR A 6 18.68 35.50 -28.34
CA THR A 6 17.31 34.95 -28.36
C THR A 6 17.28 33.43 -28.23
N LEU A 7 18.26 32.72 -28.81
CA LEU A 7 18.38 31.25 -28.70
C LEU A 7 18.76 30.77 -27.30
N MET A 8 19.58 31.53 -26.56
CA MET A 8 19.92 31.18 -25.18
C MET A 8 18.78 31.44 -24.19
N ALA A 9 17.90 32.41 -24.46
CA ALA A 9 16.69 32.63 -23.67
C ALA A 9 15.67 31.49 -23.82
N ALA A 10 15.56 30.90 -25.02
CA ALA A 10 14.67 29.75 -25.27
C ALA A 10 15.18 28.44 -24.62
N PHE A 11 16.51 28.25 -24.55
CA PHE A 11 17.09 27.06 -23.90
C PHE A 11 17.02 27.14 -22.37
N ALA A 12 17.12 28.35 -21.79
CA ALA A 12 16.93 28.58 -20.36
C ALA A 12 15.46 28.36 -19.91
N ALA A 13 14.49 28.66 -20.78
CA ALA A 13 13.08 28.38 -20.51
C ALA A 13 12.74 26.88 -20.55
N LEU A 14 13.45 26.10 -21.36
CA LEU A 14 13.24 24.64 -21.47
C LEU A 14 13.85 23.86 -20.29
N ALA A 15 14.86 24.43 -19.63
CA ALA A 15 15.49 23.82 -18.44
C ALA A 15 14.62 23.90 -17.17
N LEU A 16 13.59 24.75 -17.14
CA LEU A 16 12.67 24.87 -16.00
C LEU A 16 11.55 23.83 -15.99
N LEU A 17 11.37 23.07 -17.09
CA LEU A 17 10.41 21.96 -17.18
C LEU A 17 11.02 20.60 -16.81
N ALA A 18 12.34 20.54 -16.61
CA ALA A 18 13.04 19.35 -16.10
C ALA A 18 12.99 19.22 -14.56
N GLY A 19 12.16 20.04 -13.90
CA GLY A 19 11.71 19.79 -12.54
C GLY A 19 10.68 18.66 -12.52
N CYS A 20 11.04 17.48 -13.05
CA CYS A 20 10.33 16.26 -12.72
C CYS A 20 10.32 16.17 -11.20
N THR A 21 9.12 16.11 -10.65
CA THR A 21 8.85 15.89 -9.24
C THR A 21 9.75 14.75 -8.75
N GLN A 22 10.76 15.08 -7.95
CA GLN A 22 11.52 14.09 -7.18
C GLN A 22 10.61 13.58 -6.06
N GLY A 23 9.54 12.87 -6.43
CA GLY A 23 9.07 11.77 -5.60
C GLY A 23 10.24 10.77 -5.49
N PRO A 24 10.33 9.99 -4.40
CA PRO A 24 11.30 8.90 -4.38
C PRO A 24 10.96 7.98 -5.56
N GLY A 25 11.79 8.02 -6.60
CA GLY A 25 11.67 7.08 -7.71
C GLY A 25 11.70 5.66 -7.17
N CYS A 26 11.03 4.74 -7.85
CA CYS A 26 11.08 3.34 -7.47
C CYS A 26 12.52 2.82 -7.65
N SER A 27 13.01 2.07 -6.68
CA SER A 27 14.38 1.53 -6.67
C SER A 27 14.63 0.63 -7.87
N ASP A 28 15.86 0.49 -8.35
CA ASP A 28 16.15 -0.22 -9.63
C ASP A 28 15.87 -1.75 -9.63
N SER A 29 15.42 -2.33 -8.51
CA SER A 29 15.12 -3.76 -8.39
C SER A 29 14.08 -4.04 -7.31
N LYS A 30 13.41 -5.20 -7.42
CA LYS A 30 12.46 -5.73 -6.42
C LYS A 30 13.07 -5.79 -5.01
N ASP A 31 14.31 -6.26 -4.88
CA ASP A 31 14.97 -6.39 -3.58
C ASP A 31 15.29 -5.01 -2.95
N ALA A 32 15.78 -4.07 -3.76
CA ALA A 32 16.03 -2.70 -3.31
C ALA A 32 14.72 -2.00 -2.90
N PHE A 33 13.64 -2.16 -3.69
CA PHE A 33 12.32 -1.63 -3.37
C PHE A 33 11.83 -2.14 -2.00
N LEU A 34 11.88 -3.45 -1.77
CA LEU A 34 11.44 -4.03 -0.49
C LEU A 34 12.29 -3.52 0.67
N GLN A 35 13.61 -3.45 0.48
CA GLN A 35 14.53 -2.94 1.50
C GLN A 35 14.23 -1.48 1.83
N ASP A 36 14.09 -0.61 0.84
CA ASP A 36 13.83 0.82 1.03
C ASP A 36 12.48 1.08 1.68
N TYR A 37 11.46 0.33 1.30
CA TYR A 37 10.15 0.37 1.95
C TYR A 37 10.22 -0.11 3.41
N PHE A 38 10.91 -1.21 3.69
CA PHE A 38 11.03 -1.72 5.06
C PHE A 38 11.81 -0.77 5.96
N ASN A 39 12.87 -0.14 5.43
CA ASN A 39 13.62 0.90 6.10
C ASN A 39 12.73 2.11 6.41
N LEU A 40 11.91 2.56 5.46
CA LEU A 40 10.95 3.64 5.70
C LEU A 40 10.03 3.34 6.91
N VAL A 41 9.41 2.15 6.93
CA VAL A 41 8.48 1.78 8.01
C VAL A 41 9.21 1.68 9.35
N GLU A 42 10.45 1.20 9.35
CA GLU A 42 11.29 1.12 10.56
C GLU A 42 11.75 2.50 11.04
N GLU A 43 12.17 3.38 10.14
CA GLU A 43 12.49 4.78 10.42
C GLU A 43 11.29 5.53 11.01
N ALA A 44 10.10 5.34 10.46
CA ALA A 44 8.88 5.97 10.94
C ALA A 44 8.52 5.51 12.36
N ALA A 45 8.60 4.20 12.63
CA ALA A 45 8.37 3.65 13.95
C ALA A 45 9.44 4.11 14.97
N ALA A 46 10.72 4.11 14.58
CA ALA A 46 11.83 4.53 15.43
C ALA A 46 11.78 6.02 15.78
N ALA A 47 11.12 6.84 14.95
CA ALA A 47 10.90 8.25 15.25
C ALA A 47 9.96 8.50 16.44
N ASN A 48 9.16 7.49 16.83
CA ASN A 48 8.25 7.50 17.98
C ASN A 48 7.44 8.81 18.07
N LEU A 49 6.85 9.20 16.94
CA LEU A 49 6.16 10.47 16.79
C LEU A 49 4.76 10.41 17.39
N PRO A 50 4.30 11.46 18.09
CA PRO A 50 2.88 11.63 18.38
C PRO A 50 2.05 11.62 17.08
N VAL A 51 0.83 11.08 17.10
CA VAL A 51 -0.04 10.97 15.91
C VAL A 51 -0.36 12.30 15.23
N SER A 52 -0.29 13.41 15.98
CA SER A 52 -0.53 14.77 15.49
C SER A 52 0.74 15.49 15.01
N ASP A 53 1.90 14.84 15.07
CA ASP A 53 3.19 15.45 14.73
C ASP A 53 3.29 15.71 13.22
N SER A 54 3.59 16.95 12.83
CA SER A 54 3.70 17.34 11.43
C SER A 54 4.82 16.62 10.68
N ARG A 55 5.79 16.04 11.38
CA ARG A 55 6.87 15.26 10.78
C ARG A 55 6.37 13.98 10.12
N TRP A 56 5.16 13.51 10.42
CA TRP A 56 4.54 12.40 9.70
C TRP A 56 4.44 12.65 8.19
N LYS A 57 4.28 13.90 7.77
CA LYS A 57 4.11 14.27 6.35
C LYS A 57 5.18 13.66 5.44
N LYS A 58 6.45 13.68 5.85
CA LYS A 58 7.55 13.13 5.03
C LYS A 58 7.48 11.60 4.90
N TYR A 59 6.99 10.92 5.94
CA TYR A 59 6.81 9.48 5.93
C TYR A 59 5.58 9.11 5.11
N ASP A 60 4.48 9.88 5.25
CA ASP A 60 3.23 9.67 4.52
C ASP A 60 3.44 9.85 3.00
N GLU A 61 4.23 10.83 2.58
CA GLU A 61 4.60 11.02 1.18
C GLU A 61 5.39 9.83 0.61
N ARG A 62 6.44 9.38 1.31
CA ARG A 62 7.25 8.22 0.86
C ARG A 62 6.43 6.92 0.90
N PHE A 63 5.61 6.74 1.93
CA PHE A 63 4.77 5.56 2.09
C PHE A 63 3.80 5.42 0.93
N ARG A 64 3.10 6.51 0.58
CA ARG A 64 2.18 6.53 -0.56
C ARG A 64 2.90 6.24 -1.87
N ALA A 65 4.07 6.81 -2.11
CA ALA A 65 4.84 6.49 -3.32
C ALA A 65 5.13 4.98 -3.42
N TYR A 66 5.56 4.33 -2.33
CA TYR A 66 5.80 2.88 -2.36
C TYR A 66 4.53 2.06 -2.57
N VAL A 67 3.43 2.38 -1.91
CA VAL A 67 2.18 1.60 -1.98
C VAL A 67 1.39 1.85 -3.27
N GLU A 68 1.36 3.10 -3.73
CA GLU A 68 0.50 3.50 -4.85
C GLU A 68 1.18 3.43 -6.20
N GLU A 69 2.51 3.58 -6.25
CA GLU A 69 3.29 3.67 -7.48
C GLU A 69 4.23 2.47 -7.63
N CYS A 70 5.08 2.20 -6.63
CA CYS A 70 6.14 1.20 -6.78
C CYS A 70 5.68 -0.25 -6.60
N TYR A 71 4.70 -0.51 -5.72
CA TYR A 71 4.24 -1.86 -5.45
C TYR A 71 3.76 -2.58 -6.72
N ASP A 72 2.97 -1.90 -7.57
CA ASP A 72 2.39 -2.51 -8.77
C ASP A 72 3.47 -2.90 -9.79
N LEU A 73 4.63 -2.24 -9.78
CA LEU A 73 5.76 -2.57 -10.64
C LEU A 73 6.42 -3.90 -10.24
N TYR A 74 6.54 -4.16 -8.94
CA TYR A 74 7.26 -5.33 -8.42
C TYR A 74 6.35 -6.47 -7.98
N GLU A 75 5.06 -6.23 -7.81
CA GLU A 75 4.08 -7.24 -7.38
C GLU A 75 4.19 -8.58 -8.14
N PRO A 76 4.33 -8.60 -9.49
CA PRO A 76 4.45 -9.85 -10.23
C PRO A 76 5.68 -10.70 -9.84
N GLU A 77 6.72 -10.06 -9.31
CA GLU A 77 7.97 -10.70 -8.88
C GLU A 77 7.96 -11.06 -7.39
N LEU A 78 6.99 -10.57 -6.61
CA LEU A 78 6.88 -10.85 -5.18
C LEU A 78 6.38 -12.28 -4.93
N SER A 79 7.15 -13.04 -4.15
CA SER A 79 6.65 -14.26 -3.54
C SER A 79 5.49 -13.96 -2.59
N GLY A 80 4.63 -14.96 -2.35
CA GLY A 80 3.54 -14.81 -1.38
C GLY A 80 4.02 -14.42 0.03
N LYS A 81 5.25 -14.82 0.42
CA LYS A 81 5.85 -14.44 1.71
C LYS A 81 6.25 -12.96 1.72
N GLU A 82 6.85 -12.46 0.66
CA GLU A 82 7.23 -11.04 0.54
C GLU A 82 5.98 -10.16 0.50
N ARG A 83 4.95 -10.56 -0.26
CA ARG A 83 3.66 -9.87 -0.32
C ARG A 83 3.00 -9.75 1.05
N ARG A 84 2.87 -10.87 1.77
CA ARG A 84 2.32 -10.86 3.14
C ARG A 84 3.12 -9.97 4.08
N ARG A 85 4.46 -10.00 3.98
CA ARG A 85 5.33 -9.15 4.80
C ARG A 85 5.16 -7.67 4.49
N PHE A 86 5.04 -7.31 3.20
CA PHE A 86 4.80 -5.94 2.76
C PHE A 86 3.51 -5.38 3.34
N TRP A 87 2.40 -6.10 3.18
CA TRP A 87 1.10 -5.66 3.67
C TRP A 87 0.97 -5.69 5.20
N ALA A 88 1.62 -6.64 5.88
CA ALA A 88 1.71 -6.62 7.34
C ALA A 88 2.47 -5.38 7.86
N LYS A 89 3.58 -5.00 7.21
CA LYS A 89 4.30 -3.76 7.54
C LYS A 89 3.49 -2.50 7.18
N SER A 90 2.67 -2.55 6.13
CA SER A 90 1.73 -1.46 5.80
C SER A 90 0.69 -1.27 6.90
N MET A 91 0.09 -2.36 7.37
CA MET A 91 -0.85 -2.31 8.50
C MET A 91 -0.18 -1.76 9.77
N LYS A 92 1.07 -2.17 10.04
CA LYS A 92 1.85 -1.61 11.15
C LYS A 92 2.06 -0.10 10.98
N TYR A 93 2.41 0.36 9.78
CA TYR A 93 2.57 1.80 9.52
C TYR A 93 1.30 2.59 9.87
N TYR A 94 0.11 2.12 9.46
CA TYR A 94 -1.15 2.76 9.83
C TYR A 94 -1.39 2.76 11.34
N ALA A 95 -1.07 1.67 12.03
CA ALA A 95 -1.19 1.60 13.49
C ALA A 95 -0.30 2.63 14.20
N GLU A 96 0.95 2.80 13.75
CA GLU A 96 1.87 3.81 14.30
C GLU A 96 1.43 5.24 13.96
N ARG A 97 1.01 5.47 12.70
CA ARG A 97 0.65 6.79 12.18
C ARG A 97 -0.64 7.34 12.80
N TYR A 98 -1.63 6.50 12.98
CA TYR A 98 -3.00 6.91 13.34
C TYR A 98 -3.45 6.40 14.72
N GLY A 99 -2.67 5.54 15.37
CA GLY A 99 -3.01 4.97 16.68
C GLY A 99 -4.38 4.31 16.67
N GLY A 100 -5.23 4.69 17.64
CA GLY A 100 -6.61 4.18 17.73
C GLY A 100 -7.51 4.54 16.53
N GLY A 101 -7.11 5.50 15.69
CA GLY A 101 -7.83 5.88 14.46
C GLY A 101 -7.50 5.04 13.23
N ALA A 102 -6.54 4.09 13.31
CA ALA A 102 -6.05 3.37 12.13
C ALA A 102 -7.15 2.64 11.34
N LEU A 103 -8.10 2.00 12.02
CA LEU A 103 -9.22 1.30 11.36
C LEU A 103 -10.17 2.26 10.64
N GLN A 104 -10.36 3.46 11.19
CA GLN A 104 -11.20 4.49 10.57
C GLN A 104 -10.54 4.99 9.29
N GLU A 105 -9.23 5.27 9.34
CA GLU A 105 -8.46 5.74 8.17
C GLU A 105 -8.41 4.69 7.06
N LEU A 106 -8.20 3.42 7.40
CA LEU A 106 -8.28 2.32 6.42
C LEU A 106 -9.70 2.12 5.85
N GLY A 107 -10.73 2.54 6.60
CA GLY A 107 -12.11 2.53 6.16
C GLY A 107 -12.48 3.69 5.23
N ASP A 108 -11.77 4.82 5.31
CA ASP A 108 -12.02 6.00 4.48
C ASP A 108 -11.36 5.83 3.09
N LYS A 109 -12.19 5.59 2.07
CA LYS A 109 -11.73 5.33 0.70
C LYS A 109 -11.20 6.56 -0.04
N LYS A 110 -11.13 7.73 0.60
CA LYS A 110 -10.59 8.94 -0.03
C LYS A 110 -9.11 8.83 -0.34
N GLU A 111 -8.39 8.00 0.40
CA GLU A 111 -6.94 7.84 0.27
C GLU A 111 -6.63 6.50 -0.41
N LYS A 112 -5.88 6.56 -1.52
CA LYS A 112 -5.66 5.39 -2.39
C LYS A 112 -4.79 4.34 -1.70
N ALA A 113 -3.76 4.74 -0.96
CA ALA A 113 -2.96 3.81 -0.18
C ALA A 113 -3.80 3.07 0.88
N ALA A 114 -4.68 3.75 1.60
CA ALA A 114 -5.56 3.17 2.62
C ALA A 114 -6.46 2.10 2.01
N GLY A 115 -7.05 2.40 0.85
CA GLY A 115 -7.84 1.45 0.08
C GLY A 115 -7.04 0.19 -0.30
N LYS A 116 -5.84 0.36 -0.86
CA LYS A 116 -4.95 -0.76 -1.21
C LYS A 116 -4.56 -1.60 0.00
N VAL A 117 -4.12 -0.96 1.09
CA VAL A 117 -3.72 -1.66 2.32
C VAL A 117 -4.88 -2.48 2.88
N LYS A 118 -6.08 -1.89 2.97
CA LYS A 118 -7.26 -2.60 3.45
C LYS A 118 -7.57 -3.82 2.58
N GLU A 119 -7.68 -3.62 1.27
CA GLU A 119 -8.04 -4.68 0.32
C GLU A 119 -7.07 -5.87 0.39
N GLU A 120 -5.77 -5.58 0.36
CA GLU A 120 -4.74 -6.61 0.34
C GLU A 120 -4.60 -7.34 1.68
N VAL A 121 -4.76 -6.63 2.80
CA VAL A 121 -4.79 -7.24 4.13
C VAL A 121 -6.02 -8.15 4.26
N GLU A 122 -7.22 -7.71 3.82
CA GLU A 122 -8.43 -8.53 3.82
C GLU A 122 -8.27 -9.81 2.98
N LYS A 123 -7.65 -9.72 1.80
CA LYS A 123 -7.30 -10.90 0.98
C LYS A 123 -6.42 -11.88 1.75
N ILE A 124 -5.34 -11.40 2.37
CA ILE A 124 -4.42 -12.24 3.15
C ILE A 124 -5.14 -12.95 4.31
N TRP A 125 -6.03 -12.25 5.03
CA TRP A 125 -6.81 -12.85 6.13
C TRP A 125 -7.79 -13.89 5.63
N LYS A 126 -8.47 -13.62 4.52
CA LYS A 126 -9.41 -14.55 3.91
C LYS A 126 -8.71 -15.83 3.45
N ASP A 127 -7.61 -15.70 2.72
CA ASP A 127 -6.82 -16.84 2.23
C ASP A 127 -6.29 -17.70 3.39
N ALA A 128 -5.84 -17.05 4.48
CA ALA A 128 -5.41 -17.75 5.69
C ALA A 128 -6.57 -18.48 6.38
N GLY A 129 -7.75 -17.86 6.45
CA GLY A 129 -8.96 -18.47 7.00
C GLY A 129 -9.40 -19.70 6.21
N GLU A 130 -9.45 -19.60 4.88
CA GLU A 130 -9.83 -20.70 3.98
C GLU A 130 -8.86 -21.88 4.09
N ALA A 131 -7.55 -21.62 4.13
CA ALA A 131 -6.53 -22.65 4.31
C ALA A 131 -6.65 -23.37 5.67
N LEU A 132 -7.01 -22.64 6.74
CA LEU A 132 -7.24 -23.23 8.05
C LEU A 132 -8.53 -24.06 8.10
N ASP A 133 -9.61 -23.60 7.47
CA ASP A 133 -10.87 -24.35 7.39
C ASP A 133 -10.69 -25.66 6.61
N GLU A 134 -9.92 -25.65 5.52
CA GLU A 134 -9.53 -26.85 4.78
C GLU A 134 -8.69 -27.81 5.64
N ALA A 135 -7.63 -27.29 6.28
CA ALA A 135 -6.73 -28.10 7.11
C ALA A 135 -7.42 -28.70 8.35
N THR A 136 -8.45 -28.02 8.88
CA THR A 136 -9.21 -28.48 10.05
C THR A 136 -10.48 -29.24 9.70
N GLY A 137 -10.78 -29.42 8.41
CA GLY A 137 -11.96 -30.15 7.95
C GLY A 137 -13.29 -29.49 8.33
N LYS A 138 -13.29 -28.17 8.63
CA LYS A 138 -14.53 -27.41 8.81
C LYS A 138 -15.19 -27.23 7.45
N SER A 139 -15.98 -28.21 7.04
CA SER A 139 -16.84 -28.08 5.87
C SER A 139 -17.76 -26.86 6.06
N LYS A 140 -17.76 -25.94 5.09
CA LYS A 140 -18.76 -24.86 4.96
C LYS A 140 -20.15 -25.48 5.22
N PRO A 141 -20.98 -24.94 6.12
CA PRO A 141 -22.30 -25.51 6.34
C PRO A 141 -23.04 -25.50 5.00
N ILE A 142 -23.28 -26.69 4.46
CA ILE A 142 -24.19 -26.87 3.34
C ILE A 142 -25.54 -26.45 3.88
N ILE A 143 -26.00 -25.26 3.50
CA ILE A 143 -27.40 -24.87 3.70
C ILE A 143 -28.19 -25.86 2.85
N GLN A 144 -28.63 -26.94 3.48
CA GLN A 144 -29.63 -27.85 2.93
C GLN A 144 -30.90 -27.02 2.74
N LEU A 145 -31.08 -26.48 1.54
CA LEU A 145 -32.39 -26.04 1.07
C LEU A 145 -33.28 -27.28 1.16
N LYS A 146 -34.15 -27.33 2.17
CA LYS A 146 -35.20 -28.36 2.22
C LYS A 146 -36.04 -28.22 0.95
N PRO A 147 -36.07 -29.22 0.06
CA PRO A 147 -37.07 -29.23 -0.99
C PRO A 147 -38.44 -29.41 -0.34
N GLY A 148 -39.43 -28.70 -0.88
CA GLY A 148 -40.79 -28.68 -0.36
C GLY A 148 -41.36 -30.08 -0.14
N GLN A 149 -42.04 -30.24 0.98
CA GLN A 149 -43.18 -31.14 1.08
C GLN A 149 -44.38 -30.28 1.51
N ALA A 150 -45.05 -29.74 0.49
CA ALA A 150 -46.50 -29.73 0.51
C ALA A 150 -46.95 -31.19 0.29
N GLU A 151 -47.95 -31.63 1.06
CA GLU A 151 -49.09 -32.48 0.66
C GLU A 151 -49.68 -33.19 1.89
N THR A 152 -50.92 -32.78 2.22
CA THR A 152 -52.08 -33.58 2.67
C THR A 152 -51.92 -34.59 3.81
N GLU A 153 -52.53 -34.31 4.96
CA GLU A 153 -53.88 -34.81 5.32
C GLU A 153 -54.54 -33.86 6.33
#